data_AF-A0A0G1ME04-F1
#
_entry.id   AF-A0A0G1ME04-F1
#
_cell.length_a   1.000
_cell.length_b   1.000
_cell.length_c   1.000
_cell.angle_alpha   90.00
_cell.angle_beta   90.00
_cell.angle_gamma   90.00
#
_symmetry.space_group_name_H-M   'P 1'
#
loop_
_entity.id
_entity.type
_entity.pdbx_description
1 polymer ?
#
loop_
_entity_poly.entity_id
_entity_poly.type
_entity_poly.pdbx_seq_one_letter_code
_entity_poly.pdbx_strand_id
1 'polypeptide(L)' 'MKHLLTLSYLAKNLGVVIGLVLVWRGVWHILDGIDMYVFDGNKMITAFGGIVIGLLILYLPDKDLKEIQKL' A
#
# COMPACT_ATOMS: atom_id res chain seq x y z
N MET A 1 -4.28 -37.78 11.39
CA MET A 1 -4.02 -37.43 9.97
C MET A 1 -2.66 -36.76 9.89
N LYS A 2 -1.63 -37.46 9.40
CA LYS A 2 -0.29 -36.87 9.21
C LYS A 2 -0.35 -36.03 7.94
N HIS A 3 -0.39 -34.71 8.08
CA HIS A 3 -0.18 -33.80 6.96
C HIS A 3 1.31 -33.95 6.57
N LEU A 4 1.62 -34.88 5.67
CA LEU A 4 2.94 -34.96 5.09
C LEU A 4 3.13 -33.65 4.33
N LEU A 5 3.93 -32.74 4.88
CA LEU A 5 4.36 -31.53 4.19
C LEU A 5 5.24 -31.96 3.02
N THR A 6 4.62 -32.26 1.89
CA THR A 6 5.34 -32.60 0.67
C THR A 6 6.15 -31.36 0.27
N LEU A 7 7.39 -31.56 -0.16
CA LEU A 7 8.27 -30.47 -0.60
C LEU A 7 7.58 -29.55 -1.63
N SER A 8 6.73 -30.14 -2.49
CA SER A 8 5.90 -29.43 -3.46
C SER A 8 4.86 -28.48 -2.82
N TYR A 9 4.24 -28.87 -1.70
CA TYR A 9 3.28 -28.03 -0.98
C TYR A 9 3.97 -26.83 -0.33
N LEU A 10 5.15 -27.05 0.28
CA LEU A 10 5.94 -25.98 0.87
C LEU A 10 6.43 -24.99 -0.20
N ALA A 11 6.99 -25.50 -1.31
CA ALA A 11 7.45 -24.67 -2.42
C ALA A 11 6.32 -23.84 -3.04
N LYS A 12 5.12 -24.42 -3.20
CA LYS A 12 3.94 -23.71 -3.70
C LYS A 12 3.54 -22.55 -2.80
N ASN A 13 3.43 -22.79 -1.49
CA ASN A 13 3.02 -21.75 -0.55
C ASN A 13 4.07 -20.64 -0.42
N LEU A 14 5.36 -20.99 -0.36
CA LEU A 14 6.43 -20.01 -0.38
C LEU A 14 6.42 -19.18 -1.67
N GLY A 15 6.20 -19.81 -2.82
CA GLY A 15 6.08 -19.10 -4.10
C GLY A 15 4.94 -18.07 -4.10
N VAL A 16 3.78 -18.43 -3.54
CA VAL A 16 2.64 -17.50 -3.39
C VAL A 16 3.00 -16.32 -2.47
N VAL A 17 3.61 -16.59 -1.32
CA VAL A 17 3.99 -15.53 -0.36
C VAL A 17 5.05 -14.61 -0.95
N ILE A 18 6.08 -15.17 -1.59
CA ILE A 18 7.12 -14.40 -2.26
C ILE A 18 6.52 -13.55 -3.39
N GLY A 19 5.65 -14.15 -4.21
CA GLY A 19 4.95 -13.43 -5.27
C GLY A 19 4.12 -12.25 -4.74
N LEU A 20 3.35 -12.47 -3.67
CA LEU A 20 2.56 -11.42 -3.03
C LEU A 20 3.45 -10.28 -2.50
N VAL A 21 4.55 -10.62 -1.81
CA VAL A 21 5.49 -9.62 -1.28
C VAL A 21 6.17 -8.84 -2.41
N LEU A 22 6.55 -9.51 -3.50
CA LEU A 22 7.16 -8.87 -4.66
C LEU A 22 6.18 -7.93 -5.38
N VAL A 23 4.91 -8.32 -5.52
CA VAL A 23 3.88 -7.43 -6.09
C VAL A 23 3.68 -6.21 -5.19
N TRP A 24 3.51 -6.42 -3.89
CA TRP A 24 3.37 -5.33 -2.93
C TRP A 24 4.55 -4.36 -3.01
N ARG A 25 5.79 -4.87 -2.91
CA ARG A 25 7.00 -4.04 -3.00
C ARG A 25 7.18 -3.38 -4.36
N GLY A 26 6.84 -4.07 -5.44
CA GLY A 26 6.87 -3.52 -6.79
C GLY A 26 5.95 -2.31 -6.92
N VAL A 27 4.72 -2.39 -6.40
CA VAL A 27 3.78 -1.26 -6.40
C VAL A 27 4.35 -0.08 -5.60
N TRP A 28 4.91 -0.32 -4.41
CA TRP A 28 5.56 0.74 -3.63
C TRP A 28 6.70 1.41 -4.38
N HIS A 29 7.60 0.64 -5.02
CA HIS A 29 8.72 1.22 -5.77
C HIS A 29 8.28 2.00 -7.01
N ILE A 30 7.21 1.56 -7.68
CA ILE A 30 6.62 2.31 -8.79
C ILE A 30 6.04 3.63 -8.28
N LEU A 31 5.28 3.60 -7.18
CA LEU A 31 4.73 4.81 -6.57
C LEU A 31 5.83 5.76 -6.09
N ASP A 32 6.90 5.24 -5.48
CA ASP A 32 8.06 6.01 -5.00
C ASP A 32 8.85 6.61 -6.18
N GLY A 33 9.00 5.87 -7.28
CA GLY A 33 9.63 6.35 -8.51
C GLY A 33 8.78 7.41 -9.22
N ILE A 34 7.45 7.26 -9.24
CA ILE A 34 6.52 8.28 -9.74
C ILE A 34 6.62 9.52 -8.85
N ASP A 35 6.64 9.36 -7.53
CA ASP A 35 6.78 10.49 -6.62
C ASP A 35 8.09 11.26 -6.86
N MET A 36 9.20 10.53 -6.97
CA MET A 36 10.50 11.11 -7.26
C MET A 36 10.55 11.82 -8.61
N TYR A 37 9.93 11.26 -9.67
CA TYR A 37 9.95 11.84 -11.02
C TYR A 37 8.99 13.02 -11.19
N VAL A 38 7.82 12.97 -10.55
CA VAL A 38 6.77 13.99 -10.68
C VAL A 38 6.98 15.15 -9.70
N PHE A 39 7.49 14.89 -8.50
CA PHE A 39 7.63 15.88 -7.43
C PHE A 39 9.09 16.25 -7.11
N ASP A 40 10.05 15.79 -7.93
CA ASP A 40 11.47 16.18 -7.95
C ASP A 40 12.14 16.09 -6.55
N GLY A 41 11.72 15.11 -5.75
CA GLY A 41 12.23 14.88 -4.39
C GLY A 41 11.76 15.86 -3.32
N ASN A 42 10.82 16.76 -3.62
CA ASN A 42 10.26 17.69 -2.63
C ASN A 42 9.22 16.99 -1.73
N LYS A 43 9.71 16.19 -0.78
CA LYS A 43 8.91 15.41 0.19
C LYS A 43 7.81 16.21 0.89
N MET A 44 7.98 17.52 1.02
CA MET A 44 6.98 18.42 1.61
C MET A 44 5.70 18.50 0.77
N ILE A 45 5.82 18.59 -0.56
CA ILE A 45 4.67 18.74 -1.45
C ILE A 45 3.90 17.42 -1.51
N THR A 46 4.59 16.28 -1.59
CA THR A 46 3.92 14.97 -1.60
C THR A 46 3.26 14.66 -0.26
N ALA A 47 3.92 14.98 0.86
CA ALA A 47 3.33 14.81 2.19
C ALA A 47 2.06 15.68 2.35
N PHE A 48 2.13 16.94 1.92
CA PHE A 48 0.99 17.85 2.00
C PHE A 48 -0.13 17.43 1.04
N GLY A 49 0.21 17.03 -0.19
CA GLY A 49 -0.74 16.50 -1.18
C GLY A 49 -1.42 15.22 -0.71
N GLY A 50 -0.68 14.30 -0.09
CA GLY A 50 -1.23 13.08 0.49
C GLY A 50 -2.20 13.36 1.64
N ILE A 51 -1.88 14.32 2.51
CA ILE A 51 -2.79 14.77 3.58
C ILE A 51 -4.06 15.38 2.98
N VAL A 52 -3.93 16.25 1.99
CA VAL A 52 -5.08 16.90 1.33
C VAL A 52 -5.95 15.87 0.61
N ILE A 53 -5.36 14.94 -0.15
CA ILE A 53 -6.10 13.86 -0.84
C ILE A 53 -6.77 12.94 0.18
N GLY A 54 -6.09 12.55 1.26
CA GLY A 54 -6.65 11.72 2.32
C GLY A 54 -7.85 12.38 2.99
N LEU A 55 -7.75 13.67 3.32
CA LEU A 55 -8.86 14.45 3.84
C LEU A 55 -10.01 14.59 2.84
N LEU A 56 -9.71 14.81 1.56
CA LEU A 56 -10.73 14.87 0.51
C LEU A 56 -11.47 13.56 0.34
N ILE A 57 -10.77 12.41 0.38
CA ILE A 57 -11.39 11.08 0.27
C ILE A 57 -12.30 10.80 1.48
N LEU A 58 -11.89 11.19 2.69
CA LEU A 58 -12.73 11.03 3.89
C LEU A 58 -13.91 12.00 3.88
N TYR A 59 -13.74 13.18 3.30
CA TYR A 59 -14.77 14.21 3.25
C TYR A 59 -15.80 13.97 2.13
N LEU A 60 -15.40 13.49 0.95
CA LEU A 60 -16.27 13.39 -0.23
C LEU A 60 -17.56 12.56 -0.03
N PRO A 61 -17.54 11.40 0.64
CA PRO A 61 -18.71 10.55 0.82
C PRO A 61 -19.79 11.20 1.68
N ASP A 62 -19.40 11.72 2.84
CA ASP A 62 -20.33 12.17 3.87
C ASP A 62 -20.41 13.71 3.99
N LYS A 63 -19.54 14.43 3.27
CA LYS A 63 -19.32 15.89 3.37
C LYS A 63 -19.13 16.36 4.82
N ASP A 64 -18.64 15.47 5.67
CA ASP A 64 -18.49 15.68 7.10
C ASP A 64 -17.30 14.83 7.60
N LEU A 65 -16.53 15.35 8.56
CA LEU A 65 -15.32 14.70 9.08
C LEU A 65 -15.57 14.05 10.45
N LYS A 66 -16.80 13.61 10.72
CA LYS A 66 -17.20 12.99 12.01
C LYS A 66 -16.42 11.72 12.35
N GLU A 67 -15.93 10.99 11.35
CA GLU A 67 -15.08 9.80 11.53
C GLU A 67 -13.75 10.15 12.24
N ILE A 68 -13.17 11.31 11.96
CA ILE A 68 -11.90 11.76 12.57
C ILE A 68 -12.11 12.19 14.03
N GLN A 69 -13.32 12.63 14.40
CA GLN A 69 -13.65 13.04 15.78
C GLN A 69 -13.81 11.86 16.76
N LYS A 70 -13.86 10.61 16.27
CA LYS A 70 -13.99 9.41 17.11
C LYS A 70 -12.66 8.77 17.49
N LEU A 71 -11.54 9.25 16.95
CA LEU A 71 -10.17 8.83 17.27
C LEU A 71 -9.60 9.70 18.40
#